data_AF-A0A484Z873-F1
#
_entry.id   AF-A0A484Z873-F1
#
_cell.length_a   1.000
_cell.length_b   1.000
_cell.length_c   1.000
_cell.angle_alpha   90.00
_cell.angle_beta   90.00
_cell.angle_gamma   90.00
#
_symmetry.space_group_name_H-M   'P 1'
#
loop_
_entity.id
_entity.type
_entity.pdbx_description
1 polymer ?
#
loop_
_entity_poly.entity_id
_entity_poly.type
_entity_poly.pdbx_seq_one_letter_code
_entity_poly.pdbx_strand_id
1 'polypeptide(L)'
;MALGRSTLSGQSLSEVFLNMKEKILAWKPDIIRLWNFPKEMKDFTIDRDKKMIAFSGSHFRLPLLLRVSNNRVEPLPESEYSAPLRFQLADFAPRDNFVWVDRCYKMGQLWSQPLSLSTDWCVSQGQLGGEQTVQHVDSAQWKGKTAFKETVIDTARYQRNVDMLKIVDNDIRYKADSFIFNVAGAPEEVKQFSGISRPESWGRWSNAQLGDEVKIEYTHPLPQKFDVVITARAYGPNANRPIPVRVGDSEQTLTLGNDVSTTTLHFENPSRSNTLVIVPPDPQSTNEGNILGHSPRKLGIGMVEIKIVNRES
;
A
#
# COMPACT_ATOMS: atom_id res chain seq x y z
N MET A 1 40.10 -18.40 -9.59
CA MET A 1 39.56 -18.61 -10.95
C MET A 1 38.28 -17.82 -11.07
N ALA A 2 38.34 -16.70 -11.78
CA ALA A 2 37.20 -15.84 -12.06
C ALA A 2 36.33 -16.48 -13.16
N LEU A 3 35.02 -16.58 -12.92
CA LEU A 3 34.03 -16.81 -13.97
C LEU A 3 33.25 -15.52 -14.16
N GLY A 4 33.93 -14.53 -14.74
CA GLY A 4 33.28 -13.39 -15.36
C GLY A 4 32.52 -13.87 -16.59
N ARG A 5 31.19 -13.87 -16.53
CA ARG A 5 30.35 -14.03 -17.72
C ARG A 5 30.33 -12.68 -18.43
N SER A 6 31.05 -12.63 -19.55
CA SER A 6 30.88 -11.57 -20.55
C SER A 6 29.48 -11.68 -21.14
N THR A 7 28.66 -10.67 -20.93
CA THR A 7 27.46 -10.39 -21.74
C THR A 7 27.53 -8.93 -22.12
N LEU A 8 28.11 -8.63 -23.28
CA LEU A 8 27.88 -7.42 -24.09
C LEU A 8 28.89 -7.41 -25.26
N SER A 9 28.51 -8.04 -26.37
CA SER A 9 29.10 -7.72 -27.69
C SER A 9 28.15 -8.02 -28.86
N GLY A 10 26.84 -8.07 -28.60
CA GLY A 10 25.81 -8.12 -29.65
C GLY A 10 25.12 -6.76 -29.75
N GLN A 11 24.76 -6.36 -30.98
CA GLN A 11 23.88 -5.22 -31.20
C GLN A 11 22.61 -5.39 -30.37
N SER A 12 22.16 -4.31 -29.74
CA SER A 12 20.94 -4.35 -28.95
C SER A 12 19.76 -4.75 -29.85
N LEU A 13 18.80 -5.48 -29.31
CA LEU A 13 17.59 -5.87 -30.04
C LEU A 13 16.93 -4.64 -30.71
N SER A 14 16.96 -3.48 -30.05
CA SER A 14 16.45 -2.18 -30.54
C SER A 14 17.23 -1.61 -31.73
N GLU A 15 18.50 -1.94 -31.89
CA GLU A 15 19.29 -1.57 -33.07
C GLU A 15 19.01 -2.52 -34.25
N VAL A 16 18.64 -3.76 -33.98
CA VAL A 16 18.35 -4.79 -35.00
C VAL A 16 16.92 -4.69 -35.53
N PHE A 17 15.95 -4.33 -34.69
CA PHE A 17 14.54 -4.24 -35.06
C PHE A 17 14.01 -2.81 -34.87
N LEU A 18 13.84 -2.10 -35.99
CA LEU A 18 13.22 -0.77 -36.03
C LEU A 18 11.77 -0.76 -35.52
N ASN A 19 11.08 -1.90 -35.57
CA ASN A 19 9.71 -2.09 -35.08
C ASN A 19 9.64 -3.00 -33.84
N MET A 20 10.52 -2.75 -32.87
CA MET A 20 10.63 -3.54 -31.64
C MET A 20 9.29 -3.80 -30.94
N LYS A 21 8.43 -2.78 -30.84
CA LYS A 21 7.13 -2.89 -30.19
C LYS A 21 6.24 -3.97 -30.82
N GLU A 22 6.21 -4.02 -32.15
CA GLU A 22 5.43 -5.00 -32.91
C GLU A 22 6.03 -6.40 -32.79
N LYS A 23 7.37 -6.51 -32.81
CA LYS A 23 8.09 -7.78 -32.61
C LYS A 23 7.85 -8.37 -31.23
N ILE A 24 7.90 -7.56 -30.17
CA ILE A 24 7.60 -8.00 -28.80
C ILE A 24 6.15 -8.48 -28.70
N LEU A 25 5.19 -7.75 -29.29
CA LEU A 25 3.79 -8.17 -29.32
C LEU A 25 3.59 -9.48 -30.08
N ALA A 26 4.30 -9.68 -31.20
CA ALA A 26 4.27 -10.91 -31.98
C ALA A 26 4.91 -12.10 -31.26
N TRP A 27 5.97 -11.87 -30.47
CA TRP A 27 6.62 -12.92 -29.66
C TRP A 27 5.93 -13.20 -28.35
N LYS A 28 5.06 -12.29 -27.87
CA LYS A 28 4.33 -12.45 -26.60
C LYS A 28 3.68 -13.84 -26.44
N PRO A 29 2.98 -14.42 -27.45
CA PRO A 29 2.39 -15.75 -27.31
C PRO A 29 3.44 -16.86 -27.13
N ASP A 30 4.56 -16.80 -27.85
CA ASP A 30 5.61 -17.82 -27.81
C ASP A 30 6.48 -17.70 -26.56
N ILE A 31 6.75 -16.47 -26.09
CA ILE A 31 7.36 -16.24 -24.78
C ILE A 31 6.44 -16.79 -23.70
N ILE A 32 5.13 -16.52 -23.72
CA ILE A 32 4.17 -17.08 -22.76
C ILE A 32 4.18 -18.62 -22.79
N ARG A 33 4.34 -19.26 -23.95
CA ARG A 33 4.43 -20.73 -24.07
C ARG A 33 5.68 -21.33 -23.45
N LEU A 34 6.80 -20.60 -23.39
CA LEU A 34 8.01 -21.04 -22.70
C LEU A 34 7.81 -21.08 -21.17
N TRP A 35 6.84 -20.34 -20.65
CA TRP A 35 6.44 -20.36 -19.25
C TRP A 35 5.32 -21.39 -19.10
N ASN A 36 5.65 -22.58 -18.58
CA ASN A 36 4.67 -23.65 -18.37
C ASN A 36 3.69 -23.30 -17.23
N PHE A 37 2.69 -22.46 -17.51
CA PHE A 37 1.72 -22.03 -16.51
C PHE A 37 0.81 -23.18 -16.07
N PRO A 38 0.55 -23.31 -14.75
CA PRO A 38 -0.40 -24.30 -14.25
C PRO A 38 -1.78 -24.19 -14.90
N LYS A 39 -2.36 -25.35 -15.24
CA LYS A 39 -3.71 -25.44 -15.84
C LYS A 39 -4.82 -25.32 -14.79
N GLU A 40 -4.53 -25.70 -13.55
CA GLU A 40 -5.46 -25.63 -12.43
C GLU A 40 -4.72 -25.22 -11.15
N MET A 41 -5.49 -24.70 -10.20
CA MET A 41 -5.06 -24.39 -8.84
C MET A 41 -6.23 -24.77 -7.94
N LYS A 42 -6.22 -25.96 -7.34
CA LYS A 42 -7.25 -26.41 -6.39
C LYS A 42 -6.81 -26.19 -4.95
N ASP A 43 -5.59 -26.62 -4.66
CA ASP A 43 -4.91 -26.43 -3.37
C ASP A 43 -3.67 -25.56 -3.59
N PHE A 44 -3.34 -24.76 -2.60
CA PHE A 44 -2.14 -23.93 -2.60
C PHE A 44 -1.61 -23.70 -1.19
N THR A 45 -0.34 -23.36 -1.10
CA THR A 45 0.32 -23.07 0.17
C THR A 45 0.94 -21.67 0.11
N ILE A 46 0.82 -20.92 1.21
CA ILE A 46 1.51 -19.65 1.41
C ILE A 46 2.57 -19.84 2.47
N ASP A 47 3.81 -19.52 2.11
CA ASP A 47 4.94 -19.37 3.02
C ASP A 47 5.08 -17.89 3.35
N ARG A 48 4.63 -17.51 4.55
CA ARG A 48 4.57 -16.11 5.00
C ARG A 48 5.97 -15.49 5.11
N ASP A 49 6.92 -16.28 5.61
CA ASP A 49 8.26 -15.81 5.94
C ASP A 49 9.11 -15.69 4.67
N LYS A 50 8.99 -16.64 3.74
CA LYS A 50 9.62 -16.56 2.41
C LYS A 50 8.89 -15.64 1.45
N LYS A 51 7.66 -15.21 1.80
CA LYS A 51 6.76 -14.41 0.94
C LYS A 51 6.53 -15.10 -0.41
N MET A 52 6.15 -16.37 -0.36
CA MET A 52 5.95 -17.20 -1.55
C MET A 52 4.58 -17.87 -1.50
N ILE A 53 3.97 -18.04 -2.67
CA ILE A 53 2.84 -18.93 -2.87
C ILE A 53 3.27 -20.10 -3.76
N ALA A 54 2.79 -21.30 -3.44
CA ALA A 54 3.05 -22.53 -4.18
C ALA A 54 1.74 -23.20 -4.58
N PHE A 55 1.61 -23.57 -5.86
CA PHE A 55 0.51 -24.37 -6.38
C PHE A 55 0.95 -25.12 -7.63
N SER A 56 0.45 -26.34 -7.83
CA SER A 56 0.68 -27.15 -9.04
C SER A 56 2.15 -27.25 -9.45
N GLY A 57 3.04 -27.43 -8.47
CA GLY A 57 4.50 -27.54 -8.66
C GLY A 57 5.23 -26.23 -8.99
N SER A 58 4.52 -25.10 -9.06
CA SER A 58 5.09 -23.78 -9.33
C SER A 58 5.16 -22.93 -8.07
N HIS A 59 6.11 -21.98 -8.06
CA HIS A 59 6.33 -21.06 -6.94
C HIS A 59 6.38 -19.61 -7.45
N PHE A 60 5.66 -18.72 -6.79
CA PHE A 60 5.62 -17.29 -7.13
C PHE A 60 5.87 -16.42 -5.90
N ARG A 61 6.51 -15.27 -6.12
CA ARG A 61 6.74 -14.25 -5.08
C ARG A 61 5.44 -13.51 -4.79
N LEU A 62 5.27 -13.14 -3.52
CA LEU A 62 4.18 -12.28 -3.06
C LEU A 62 4.62 -10.80 -2.98
N PRO A 63 3.68 -9.84 -3.13
CA PRO A 63 2.23 -10.03 -3.35
C PRO A 63 1.90 -10.50 -4.77
N LEU A 64 0.76 -11.15 -4.95
CA LEU A 64 0.36 -11.74 -6.23
C LEU A 64 -1.16 -11.71 -6.45
N LEU A 65 -1.56 -11.36 -7.66
CA LEU A 65 -2.91 -11.59 -8.17
C LEU A 65 -2.88 -12.76 -9.16
N LEU A 66 -3.88 -13.62 -9.11
CA LEU A 66 -4.04 -14.74 -10.03
C LEU A 66 -5.42 -14.64 -10.67
N ARG A 67 -5.48 -14.66 -12.00
CA ARG A 67 -6.72 -14.94 -12.72
C ARG A 67 -6.85 -16.45 -12.90
N VAL A 68 -7.96 -17.02 -12.43
CA VAL A 68 -8.18 -18.47 -12.45
C VAL A 68 -9.31 -18.81 -13.42
N SER A 69 -9.02 -19.70 -14.35
CA SER A 69 -9.99 -20.21 -15.33
C SER A 69 -9.93 -21.74 -15.37
N ASN A 70 -10.87 -22.37 -16.08
CA ASN A 70 -10.97 -23.84 -16.12
C ASN A 70 -9.74 -24.53 -16.72
N ASN A 71 -8.92 -23.83 -17.51
CA ASN A 71 -7.78 -24.43 -18.22
C ASN A 71 -6.46 -23.67 -18.04
N ARG A 72 -6.47 -22.56 -17.30
CA ARG A 72 -5.30 -21.70 -17.12
C ARG A 72 -5.37 -20.91 -15.83
N VAL A 73 -4.24 -20.84 -15.14
CA VAL A 73 -3.98 -19.90 -14.05
C VAL A 73 -2.98 -18.87 -14.54
N GLU A 74 -3.38 -17.61 -14.60
CA GLU A 74 -2.56 -16.50 -15.07
C GLU A 74 -2.07 -15.67 -13.87
N PRO A 75 -0.76 -15.69 -13.56
CA PRO A 75 -0.18 -14.86 -12.52
C PRO A 75 0.06 -13.43 -13.01
N LEU A 76 -0.38 -12.48 -12.20
CA LEU A 76 -0.30 -11.04 -12.39
C LEU A 76 0.50 -10.45 -11.22
N PRO A 77 1.84 -10.40 -11.34
CA PRO A 77 2.70 -9.89 -10.28
C PRO A 77 2.61 -8.36 -10.17
N GLU A 78 2.94 -7.86 -8.98
CA GLU A 78 3.25 -6.45 -8.78
C GLU A 78 4.73 -6.21 -9.04
N SER A 79 5.04 -5.16 -9.81
CA SER A 79 6.37 -4.72 -10.19
C SER A 79 6.38 -3.20 -10.31
N GLU A 80 7.58 -2.61 -10.33
CA GLU A 80 7.77 -1.16 -10.47
C GLU A 80 7.07 -0.57 -11.71
N TYR A 81 6.97 -1.34 -12.80
CA TYR A 81 6.38 -0.91 -14.07
C TYR A 81 4.95 -1.40 -14.30
N SER A 82 4.35 -2.10 -13.33
CA SER A 82 2.97 -2.57 -13.42
C SER A 82 2.07 -1.75 -12.51
N ALA A 83 0.81 -1.58 -12.91
CA ALA A 83 -0.20 -1.01 -12.03
C ALA A 83 -0.31 -1.83 -10.72
N PRO A 84 -0.66 -1.19 -9.58
CA PRO A 84 -0.87 -1.92 -8.34
C PRO A 84 -1.93 -3.03 -8.50
N LEU A 85 -1.82 -4.11 -7.73
CA LEU A 85 -2.68 -5.30 -7.92
C LEU A 85 -4.19 -4.99 -7.88
N ARG A 86 -4.61 -4.01 -7.08
CA ARG A 86 -6.01 -3.54 -7.03
C ARG A 86 -6.51 -2.98 -8.36
N PHE A 87 -5.66 -2.23 -9.08
CA PHE A 87 -6.00 -1.69 -10.40
C PHE A 87 -6.04 -2.81 -11.43
N GLN A 88 -5.10 -3.75 -11.37
CA GLN A 88 -5.11 -4.92 -12.26
C GLN A 88 -6.37 -5.79 -12.04
N LEU A 89 -6.79 -5.97 -10.78
CA LEU A 89 -8.03 -6.66 -10.45
C LEU A 89 -9.26 -5.90 -10.96
N ALA A 90 -9.26 -4.57 -10.92
CA ALA A 90 -10.37 -3.75 -11.42
C ALA A 90 -10.64 -3.90 -12.92
N ASP A 91 -9.69 -4.46 -13.69
CA ASP A 91 -9.85 -4.76 -15.12
C ASP A 91 -10.45 -6.16 -15.38
N PHE A 92 -10.77 -6.92 -14.33
CA PHE A 92 -11.37 -8.25 -14.47
C PHE A 92 -12.84 -8.15 -14.88
N ALA A 93 -13.28 -9.09 -15.72
CA ALA A 93 -14.69 -9.23 -16.04
C ALA A 93 -15.50 -9.67 -14.80
N PRO A 94 -16.82 -9.41 -14.74
CA PRO A 94 -17.62 -9.72 -13.56
C PRO A 94 -17.55 -11.18 -13.08
N ARG A 95 -17.29 -12.13 -14.00
CA ARG A 95 -17.21 -13.59 -13.76
C ARG A 95 -15.79 -14.13 -13.68
N ASP A 96 -14.77 -13.31 -13.87
CA ASP A 96 -13.39 -13.77 -13.77
C ASP A 96 -13.12 -14.18 -12.32
N ASN A 97 -12.69 -15.42 -12.12
CA ASN A 97 -12.28 -15.88 -10.80
C ASN A 97 -10.89 -15.32 -10.50
N PHE A 98 -10.69 -14.90 -9.26
CA PHE A 98 -9.40 -14.42 -8.80
C PHE A 98 -8.98 -15.06 -7.48
N VAL A 99 -7.66 -15.14 -7.30
CA VAL A 99 -7.02 -15.29 -5.99
C VAL A 99 -6.02 -14.15 -5.84
N TRP A 100 -6.16 -13.36 -4.79
CA TRP A 100 -5.30 -12.22 -4.48
C TRP A 100 -4.65 -12.43 -3.12
N VAL A 101 -3.32 -12.43 -3.07
CA VAL A 101 -2.55 -12.58 -1.83
C VAL A 101 -1.70 -11.34 -1.60
N ASP A 102 -2.02 -10.61 -0.55
CA ASP A 102 -1.41 -9.32 -0.22
C ASP A 102 -1.66 -8.96 1.26
N ARG A 103 -1.30 -7.74 1.65
CA ARG A 103 -1.58 -7.20 2.99
C ARG A 103 -3.08 -7.11 3.24
N CYS A 104 -3.50 -7.52 4.43
CA CYS A 104 -4.90 -7.60 4.82
C CYS A 104 -5.66 -6.30 4.62
N TYR A 105 -5.09 -5.13 4.99
CA TYR A 105 -5.78 -3.84 4.84
C TYR A 105 -6.25 -3.57 3.40
N LYS A 106 -5.49 -3.98 2.36
CA LYS A 106 -5.82 -3.70 0.96
C LYS A 106 -7.13 -4.36 0.52
N MET A 107 -7.45 -5.53 1.07
CA MET A 107 -8.69 -6.27 0.78
C MET A 107 -9.72 -6.18 1.91
N GLY A 108 -9.27 -5.97 3.14
CA GLY A 108 -10.12 -5.79 4.32
C GLY A 108 -10.93 -4.50 4.23
N GLN A 109 -10.33 -3.40 3.76
CA GLN A 109 -11.04 -2.15 3.50
C GLN A 109 -12.17 -2.30 2.45
N LEU A 110 -12.10 -3.32 1.59
CA LEU A 110 -13.11 -3.59 0.56
C LEU A 110 -14.18 -4.58 1.05
N TRP A 111 -13.76 -5.67 1.68
CA TRP A 111 -14.62 -6.85 1.89
C TRP A 111 -14.56 -7.45 3.30
N SER A 112 -13.76 -6.91 4.23
CA SER A 112 -13.66 -7.43 5.61
C SER A 112 -13.22 -6.38 6.61
N GLN A 113 -14.21 -5.72 7.24
CA GLN A 113 -13.97 -4.66 8.22
C GLN A 113 -13.00 -5.05 9.35
N PRO A 114 -13.07 -6.26 9.96
CA PRO A 114 -12.13 -6.66 11.02
C PRO A 114 -10.65 -6.70 10.58
N LEU A 115 -10.38 -6.81 9.28
CA LEU A 115 -9.03 -6.89 8.71
C LEU A 115 -8.60 -5.59 8.01
N SER A 116 -9.43 -4.54 8.05
CA SER A 116 -9.24 -3.28 7.32
C SER A 116 -7.99 -2.48 7.72
N LEU A 117 -7.41 -2.78 8.89
CA LEU A 117 -6.20 -2.12 9.40
C LEU A 117 -5.04 -3.11 9.65
N SER A 118 -5.22 -4.39 9.33
CA SER A 118 -4.16 -5.39 9.55
C SER A 118 -3.09 -5.31 8.46
N THR A 119 -1.83 -5.30 8.88
CA THR A 119 -0.67 -5.42 8.00
C THR A 119 -0.20 -6.86 7.79
N ASP A 120 -0.95 -7.84 8.30
CA ASP A 120 -0.66 -9.25 8.07
C ASP A 120 -0.95 -9.64 6.62
N TRP A 121 -0.67 -10.89 6.28
CA TRP A 121 -0.99 -11.44 4.96
C TRP A 121 -2.42 -11.97 4.95
N CYS A 122 -3.16 -11.68 3.90
CA CYS A 122 -4.47 -12.22 3.66
C CYS A 122 -4.57 -12.79 2.24
N VAL A 123 -5.52 -13.70 2.08
CA VAL A 123 -5.97 -14.20 0.79
C VAL A 123 -7.40 -13.72 0.57
N SER A 124 -7.63 -13.09 -0.57
CA SER A 124 -8.97 -12.90 -1.09
C SER A 124 -9.19 -13.76 -2.32
N GLN A 125 -10.39 -14.35 -2.44
CA GLN A 125 -10.77 -15.10 -3.63
C GLN A 125 -12.27 -14.94 -3.91
N GLY A 126 -12.63 -15.01 -5.19
CA GLY A 126 -14.01 -14.85 -5.63
C GLY A 126 -14.12 -14.33 -7.06
N GLN A 127 -15.22 -13.63 -7.34
CA GLN A 127 -15.50 -12.95 -8.61
C GLN A 127 -15.96 -11.53 -8.29
N LEU A 128 -15.57 -10.50 -9.05
CA LEU A 128 -15.96 -9.11 -8.71
C LEU A 128 -17.47 -8.86 -8.78
N GLY A 129 -18.18 -9.55 -9.67
CA GLY A 129 -19.65 -9.51 -9.74
C GLY A 129 -20.35 -10.51 -8.81
N GLY A 130 -19.60 -11.38 -8.15
CA GLY A 130 -20.10 -12.46 -7.28
C GLY A 130 -19.80 -12.23 -5.80
N GLU A 131 -19.59 -13.33 -5.06
CA GLU A 131 -19.07 -13.29 -3.69
C GLU A 131 -17.54 -13.18 -3.67
N GLN A 132 -17.01 -12.41 -2.73
CA GLN A 132 -15.59 -12.35 -2.39
C GLN A 132 -15.42 -12.82 -0.95
N THR A 133 -14.34 -13.53 -0.68
CA THR A 133 -13.95 -13.92 0.68
C THR A 133 -12.61 -13.27 1.01
N VAL A 134 -12.36 -13.04 2.30
CA VAL A 134 -11.06 -12.59 2.81
C VAL A 134 -10.69 -13.48 3.98
N GLN A 135 -9.53 -14.12 3.91
CA GLN A 135 -9.01 -15.04 4.91
C GLN A 135 -7.64 -14.57 5.39
N HIS A 136 -7.45 -14.55 6.71
CA HIS A 136 -6.17 -14.22 7.32
C HIS A 136 -5.20 -15.41 7.20
N VAL A 137 -3.96 -15.13 6.80
CA VAL A 137 -2.83 -16.09 6.78
C VAL A 137 -2.24 -16.14 8.19
N ASP A 138 -2.89 -16.91 9.05
CA ASP A 138 -2.63 -16.98 10.49
C ASP A 138 -1.43 -17.86 10.89
N SER A 139 -0.78 -18.53 9.93
CA SER A 139 0.30 -19.48 10.16
C SER A 139 1.44 -19.27 9.15
N ALA A 140 2.66 -19.67 9.53
CA ALA A 140 3.84 -19.51 8.68
C ALA A 140 3.74 -20.31 7.37
N GLN A 141 3.11 -21.49 7.43
CA GLN A 141 2.77 -22.34 6.29
C GLN A 141 1.24 -22.50 6.25
N TRP A 142 0.57 -21.60 5.55
CA TRP A 142 -0.88 -21.61 5.46
C TRP A 142 -1.34 -22.37 4.22
N LYS A 143 -2.38 -23.20 4.36
CA LYS A 143 -2.93 -24.00 3.25
C LYS A 143 -4.30 -23.46 2.86
N GLY A 144 -4.45 -23.16 1.58
CA GLY A 144 -5.70 -22.69 1.00
C GLY A 144 -6.25 -23.63 -0.04
N LYS A 145 -7.55 -23.50 -0.29
CA LYS A 145 -8.23 -24.12 -1.43
C LYS A 145 -8.97 -23.07 -2.21
N THR A 146 -8.99 -23.19 -3.52
CA THR A 146 -9.84 -22.35 -4.36
C THR A 146 -11.28 -22.81 -4.25
N ALA A 147 -12.19 -21.88 -3.95
CA ALA A 147 -13.61 -22.15 -3.84
C ALA A 147 -14.40 -21.04 -4.53
N PHE A 148 -14.61 -21.19 -5.85
CA PHE A 148 -15.43 -20.27 -6.64
C PHE A 148 -16.85 -20.83 -6.71
N LYS A 149 -17.78 -20.19 -6.01
CA LYS A 149 -19.20 -20.54 -6.11
C LYS A 149 -19.78 -19.94 -7.38
N GLU A 150 -20.64 -20.69 -8.06
CA GLU A 150 -21.52 -20.10 -9.07
C GLU A 150 -22.50 -19.17 -8.36
N THR A 151 -22.31 -17.87 -8.55
CA THR A 151 -23.15 -16.83 -7.94
C THR A 151 -23.83 -16.02 -9.03
N VAL A 152 -25.03 -15.51 -8.73
CA VAL A 152 -25.70 -14.56 -9.62
C VAL A 152 -24.86 -13.30 -9.68
N ILE A 153 -24.52 -12.89 -10.90
CA ILE A 153 -23.74 -11.68 -11.11
C ILE A 153 -24.60 -10.46 -10.83
N ASP A 154 -24.14 -9.65 -9.88
CA ASP A 154 -24.73 -8.39 -9.48
C ASP A 154 -23.92 -7.25 -10.09
N THR A 155 -24.49 -6.58 -11.10
CA THR A 155 -23.85 -5.47 -11.81
C THR A 155 -23.55 -4.29 -10.88
N ALA A 156 -24.42 -4.01 -9.91
CA ALA A 156 -24.21 -2.90 -8.99
C ALA A 156 -23.07 -3.21 -8.01
N ARG A 157 -22.97 -4.47 -7.56
CA ARG A 157 -21.83 -4.93 -6.76
C ARG A 157 -20.53 -4.88 -7.55
N TYR A 158 -20.53 -5.35 -8.80
CA TYR A 158 -19.38 -5.27 -9.69
C TYR A 158 -18.88 -3.83 -9.82
N GLN A 159 -19.77 -2.89 -10.16
CA GLN A 159 -19.40 -1.49 -10.31
C GLN A 159 -18.83 -0.91 -9.02
N ARG A 160 -19.49 -1.13 -7.87
CA ARG A 160 -18.97 -0.68 -6.57
C ARG A 160 -17.57 -1.24 -6.28
N ASN A 161 -17.34 -2.53 -6.55
CA ASN A 161 -16.03 -3.15 -6.35
C ASN A 161 -14.97 -2.53 -7.25
N VAL A 162 -15.28 -2.31 -8.52
CA VAL A 162 -14.36 -1.66 -9.49
C VAL A 162 -14.04 -0.23 -9.06
N ASP A 163 -15.05 0.54 -8.64
CA ASP A 163 -14.87 1.93 -8.19
C ASP A 163 -13.97 1.98 -6.96
N MET A 164 -14.24 1.15 -5.95
CA MET A 164 -13.45 1.06 -4.72
C MET A 164 -12.00 0.61 -5.00
N LEU A 165 -11.80 -0.37 -5.89
CA LEU A 165 -10.46 -0.84 -6.29
C LEU A 165 -9.63 0.24 -7.01
N LYS A 166 -10.26 1.26 -7.60
CA LYS A 166 -9.61 2.34 -8.35
C LYS A 166 -9.34 3.60 -7.53
N ILE A 167 -9.89 3.73 -6.31
CA ILE A 167 -9.62 4.87 -5.41
C ILE A 167 -8.11 4.99 -5.17
N VAL A 168 -7.50 6.15 -5.45
CA VAL A 168 -6.05 6.34 -5.22
C VAL A 168 -5.73 6.30 -3.72
N ASP A 169 -4.53 5.86 -3.35
CA ASP A 169 -4.19 5.55 -1.95
C ASP A 169 -4.44 6.72 -0.97
N ASN A 170 -4.33 7.97 -1.43
CA ASN A 170 -4.58 9.16 -0.60
C ASN A 170 -6.07 9.47 -0.39
N ASP A 171 -6.97 8.91 -1.22
CA ASP A 171 -8.41 9.13 -1.15
C ASP A 171 -9.15 8.02 -0.40
N ILE A 172 -8.44 6.94 -0.04
CA ILE A 172 -8.98 5.87 0.80
C ILE A 172 -9.28 6.40 2.20
N ARG A 173 -10.49 6.12 2.70
CA ARG A 173 -10.91 6.43 4.07
C ARG A 173 -11.29 5.16 4.83
N TYR A 174 -10.79 5.01 6.06
CA TYR A 174 -11.04 3.85 6.90
C TYR A 174 -11.57 4.26 8.28
N LYS A 175 -12.25 3.33 8.96
CA LYS A 175 -12.76 3.55 10.32
C LYS A 175 -11.66 3.35 11.35
N ALA A 176 -11.24 4.42 12.01
CA ALA A 176 -10.33 4.39 13.14
C ALA A 176 -10.39 5.72 13.91
N ASP A 177 -10.10 5.69 15.21
CA ASP A 177 -10.05 6.91 16.03
C ASP A 177 -8.72 7.69 15.88
N SER A 178 -7.80 7.19 15.06
CA SER A 178 -6.45 7.72 14.89
C SER A 178 -5.93 7.51 13.47
N PHE A 179 -5.05 8.41 13.04
CA PHE A 179 -4.35 8.27 11.78
C PHE A 179 -3.20 7.28 11.95
N ILE A 180 -3.45 6.02 11.57
CA ILE A 180 -2.46 4.95 11.45
C ILE A 180 -1.70 5.06 10.14
N PHE A 181 -0.40 5.32 10.19
CA PHE A 181 0.38 5.63 8.99
C PHE A 181 0.84 4.39 8.21
N ASN A 182 0.89 3.20 8.81
CA ASN A 182 1.42 1.98 8.14
C ASN A 182 0.44 1.28 7.17
N VAL A 183 -0.77 1.82 6.99
CA VAL A 183 -1.78 1.36 6.01
C VAL A 183 -2.06 2.47 4.99
N ALA A 184 -2.60 2.14 3.81
CA ALA A 184 -3.03 3.15 2.82
C ALA A 184 -4.29 3.89 3.27
N GLY A 185 -4.46 5.15 2.82
CA GLY A 185 -5.57 6.01 3.22
C GLY A 185 -5.31 6.81 4.49
N ALA A 186 -6.40 7.30 5.07
CA ALA A 186 -6.50 7.99 6.36
C ALA A 186 -7.86 7.69 7.02
N PRO A 187 -8.08 8.06 8.30
CA PRO A 187 -9.37 7.92 8.95
C PRO A 187 -10.48 8.71 8.26
N GLU A 188 -11.75 8.32 8.47
CA GLU A 188 -12.93 9.00 7.92
C GLU A 188 -13.02 10.49 8.32
N GLU A 189 -12.43 10.87 9.45
CA GLU A 189 -12.36 12.25 9.95
C GLU A 189 -11.35 13.11 9.19
N VAL A 190 -10.40 12.51 8.45
CA VAL A 190 -9.41 13.23 7.66
C VAL A 190 -9.99 13.51 6.27
N LYS A 191 -10.10 14.78 5.92
CA LYS A 191 -10.53 15.21 4.58
C LYS A 191 -9.44 15.03 3.55
N GLN A 192 -8.21 15.44 3.86
CA GLN A 192 -7.05 15.28 2.99
C GLN A 192 -5.74 15.33 3.77
N PHE A 193 -4.67 14.79 3.18
CA PHE A 193 -3.33 14.86 3.74
C PHE A 193 -2.26 14.95 2.65
N SER A 194 -1.11 15.55 2.98
CA SER A 194 0.01 15.75 2.04
C SER A 194 1.36 15.74 2.75
N GLY A 195 2.46 15.77 1.98
CA GLY A 195 3.82 15.84 2.50
C GLY A 195 4.34 14.53 3.11
N ILE A 196 3.70 13.39 2.81
CA ILE A 196 4.09 12.07 3.34
C ILE A 196 4.32 11.05 2.22
N SER A 197 5.26 10.15 2.47
CA SER A 197 5.60 9.04 1.58
C SER A 197 4.54 7.92 1.60
N ARG A 198 4.75 6.93 0.73
CA ARG A 198 4.05 5.64 0.77
C ARG A 198 4.15 4.93 2.14
N PRO A 199 3.14 4.13 2.52
CA PRO A 199 3.20 3.30 3.73
C PRO A 199 4.38 2.32 3.74
N GLU A 200 4.97 2.16 4.91
CA GLU A 200 5.93 1.11 5.25
C GLU A 200 5.35 0.27 6.41
N SER A 201 5.94 -0.89 6.72
CA SER A 201 5.37 -1.81 7.72
C SER A 201 5.22 -1.21 9.12
N TRP A 202 5.97 -0.16 9.44
CA TRP A 202 5.99 0.50 10.74
C TRP A 202 5.29 1.88 10.74
N GLY A 203 5.07 2.53 9.58
CA GLY A 203 4.58 3.91 9.50
C GLY A 203 4.81 4.57 8.14
N ARG A 204 4.85 5.91 8.10
CA ARG A 204 5.23 6.70 6.90
C ARG A 204 6.21 7.79 7.27
N TRP A 205 7.13 8.05 6.35
CA TRP A 205 7.98 9.24 6.45
C TRP A 205 7.27 10.47 5.90
N SER A 206 7.43 11.61 6.56
CA SER A 206 7.34 12.92 5.91
C SER A 206 8.34 12.97 4.74
N ASN A 207 7.98 13.68 3.67
CA ASN A 207 8.83 13.77 2.48
C ASN A 207 8.71 15.15 1.83
N ALA A 208 9.76 15.95 1.98
CA ALA A 208 9.84 17.30 1.43
C ALA A 208 9.89 17.37 -0.11
N GLN A 209 10.03 16.24 -0.82
CA GLN A 209 9.76 16.21 -2.27
C GLN A 209 8.26 16.22 -2.60
N LEU A 210 7.41 15.81 -1.66
CA LEU A 210 5.95 15.77 -1.82
C LEU A 210 5.26 16.97 -1.14
N GLY A 211 6.03 17.77 -0.41
CA GLY A 211 5.58 18.96 0.31
C GLY A 211 6.51 19.23 1.50
N ASP A 212 6.96 20.47 1.64
CA ASP A 212 7.91 20.89 2.70
C ASP A 212 7.37 20.70 4.12
N GLU A 213 6.06 20.49 4.25
CA GLU A 213 5.35 20.25 5.51
C GLU A 213 4.34 19.12 5.36
N VAL A 214 4.10 18.41 6.47
CA VAL A 214 3.00 17.45 6.59
C VAL A 214 1.74 18.22 6.91
N LYS A 215 0.70 18.08 6.09
CA LYS A 215 -0.62 18.66 6.35
C LYS A 215 -1.65 17.55 6.51
N ILE A 216 -2.51 17.70 7.51
CA ILE A 216 -3.66 16.85 7.75
C ILE A 216 -4.85 17.77 7.97
N GLU A 217 -5.75 17.84 6.99
CA GLU A 217 -7.00 18.59 7.09
C GLU A 217 -8.12 17.63 7.51
N TYR A 218 -8.84 18.00 8.56
CA TYR A 218 -9.98 17.26 9.09
C TYR A 218 -11.29 17.75 8.45
N THR A 219 -12.29 16.85 8.37
CA THR A 219 -13.62 17.14 7.80
C THR A 219 -14.40 18.17 8.63
N HIS A 220 -14.12 18.23 9.93
CA HIS A 220 -14.70 19.17 10.88
C HIS A 220 -13.59 19.94 11.60
N PRO A 221 -13.88 21.16 12.11
CA PRO A 221 -12.98 21.86 13.02
C PRO A 221 -12.49 20.98 14.17
N LEU A 222 -11.20 21.07 14.48
CA LEU A 222 -10.65 20.44 15.68
C LEU A 222 -11.24 21.12 16.92
N PRO A 223 -11.33 20.42 18.07
CA PRO A 223 -11.90 21.00 19.29
C PRO A 223 -11.18 22.29 19.71
N GLN A 224 -11.83 23.13 20.52
CA GLN A 224 -11.19 24.36 21.03
C GLN A 224 -10.03 24.07 21.99
N LYS A 225 -10.11 22.96 22.73
CA LYS A 225 -9.05 22.44 23.60
C LYS A 225 -8.92 20.95 23.37
N PHE A 226 -7.73 20.51 23.00
CA PHE A 226 -7.48 19.10 22.70
C PHE A 226 -6.01 18.79 22.80
N ASP A 227 -5.72 17.50 22.86
CA ASP A 227 -4.39 16.97 22.76
C ASP A 227 -4.15 16.35 21.39
N VAL A 228 -2.95 16.56 20.86
CA VAL A 228 -2.41 15.81 19.74
C VAL A 228 -1.43 14.79 20.33
N VAL A 229 -1.83 13.52 20.33
CA VAL A 229 -0.96 12.40 20.74
C VAL A 229 -0.25 11.88 19.49
N ILE A 230 1.07 12.04 19.45
CA ILE A 230 1.92 11.73 18.29
C ILE A 230 2.88 10.62 18.65
N THR A 231 2.80 9.49 17.94
CA THR A 231 3.80 8.42 17.99
C THR A 231 4.67 8.49 16.74
N ALA A 232 5.93 8.88 16.92
CA ALA A 232 6.83 9.18 15.81
C ALA A 232 8.30 9.04 16.20
N ARG A 233 9.19 9.16 15.21
CA ARG A 233 10.65 9.27 15.34
C ARG A 233 11.19 10.35 14.40
N ALA A 234 12.33 10.94 14.71
CA ALA A 234 13.04 11.84 13.82
C ALA A 234 13.93 11.09 12.82
N TYR A 235 14.24 11.76 11.71
CA TYR A 235 15.24 11.33 10.75
C TYR A 235 16.52 12.16 10.85
N GLY A 236 17.66 11.51 11.07
CA GLY A 236 18.99 12.14 11.01
C GLY A 236 19.10 13.38 11.91
N PRO A 237 19.48 14.56 11.37
CA PRO A 237 19.71 15.76 12.17
C PRO A 237 18.44 16.38 12.76
N ASN A 238 17.24 15.91 12.38
CA ASN A 238 15.99 16.33 13.03
C ASN A 238 15.86 15.77 14.46
N ALA A 239 16.67 14.76 14.81
CA ALA A 239 16.64 14.18 16.15
C ALA A 239 17.08 15.20 17.20
N ASN A 240 16.32 15.25 18.31
CA ASN A 240 16.49 16.18 19.42
C ASN A 240 16.46 17.66 19.02
N ARG A 241 15.88 17.99 17.86
CA ARG A 241 15.63 19.35 17.42
C ARG A 241 14.14 19.71 17.58
N PRO A 242 13.83 21.00 17.80
CA PRO A 242 12.45 21.45 17.84
C PRO A 242 11.79 21.30 16.47
N ILE A 243 10.68 20.56 16.42
CA ILE A 243 9.84 20.37 15.25
C ILE A 243 8.52 21.10 15.49
N PRO A 244 8.24 22.22 14.80
CA PRO A 244 6.99 22.95 14.92
C PRO A 244 5.78 22.09 14.52
N VAL A 245 4.75 22.11 15.37
CA VAL A 245 3.42 21.54 15.12
C VAL A 245 2.39 22.64 15.30
N ARG A 246 1.55 22.88 14.30
CA ARG A 246 0.61 24.02 14.27
C ARG A 246 -0.82 23.57 14.07
N VAL A 247 -1.73 24.27 14.74
CA VAL A 247 -3.17 24.24 14.48
C VAL A 247 -3.71 25.67 14.54
N GLY A 248 -4.10 26.21 13.40
CA GLY A 248 -4.48 27.62 13.30
C GLY A 248 -3.29 28.52 13.67
N ASP A 249 -3.49 29.42 14.62
CA ASP A 249 -2.45 30.33 15.12
C ASP A 249 -1.65 29.76 16.30
N SER A 250 -2.02 28.56 16.79
CA SER A 250 -1.34 27.90 17.89
C SER A 250 -0.20 27.03 17.38
N GLU A 251 0.99 27.17 17.98
CA GLU A 251 2.18 26.37 17.70
C GLU A 251 2.68 25.70 19.00
N GLN A 252 2.92 24.39 18.92
CA GLN A 252 3.59 23.58 19.92
C GLN A 252 4.90 23.04 19.34
N THR A 253 5.88 22.75 20.20
CA THR A 253 7.14 22.15 19.77
C THR A 253 7.15 20.66 20.09
N LEU A 254 7.35 19.83 19.06
CA LEU A 254 7.62 18.41 19.19
C LEU A 254 9.15 18.19 19.23
N THR A 255 9.63 17.33 20.12
CA THR A 255 11.04 16.89 20.13
C THR A 255 11.06 15.37 20.06
N LEU A 256 11.72 14.82 19.04
CA LEU A 256 11.78 13.38 18.78
C LEU A 256 13.22 12.87 18.79
N GLY A 257 13.45 11.67 19.30
CA GLY A 257 14.70 10.93 19.11
C GLY A 257 14.72 10.14 17.80
N ASN A 258 15.74 9.31 17.60
CA ASN A 258 15.80 8.39 16.45
C ASN A 258 14.89 7.16 16.62
N ASP A 259 14.57 6.81 17.86
CA ASP A 259 13.65 5.74 18.20
C ASP A 259 12.21 6.24 18.24
N VAL A 260 11.26 5.32 18.06
CA VAL A 260 9.83 5.64 18.15
C VAL A 260 9.48 5.98 19.60
N SER A 261 8.86 7.13 19.78
CA SER A 261 8.33 7.58 21.07
C SER A 261 6.96 8.23 20.89
N THR A 262 6.18 8.27 21.97
CA THR A 262 4.90 8.98 22.01
C THR A 262 5.05 10.29 22.78
N THR A 263 4.56 11.38 22.21
CA THR A 263 4.52 12.70 22.84
C THR A 263 3.12 13.29 22.72
N THR A 264 2.66 13.92 23.79
CA THR A 264 1.36 14.61 23.81
C THR A 264 1.61 16.12 23.75
N LEU A 265 1.00 16.79 22.78
CA LEU A 265 1.03 18.25 22.64
C LEU A 265 -0.35 18.80 22.97
N HIS A 266 -0.39 19.93 23.68
CA HIS A 266 -1.63 20.49 24.22
C HIS A 266 -2.03 21.75 23.45
N PHE A 267 -3.13 21.72 22.69
CA PHE A 267 -3.51 22.84 21.82
C PHE A 267 -4.72 23.60 22.34
N GLU A 268 -4.67 24.93 22.15
CA GLU A 268 -5.84 25.80 22.15
C GLU A 268 -6.11 26.27 20.72
N ASN A 269 -7.34 26.13 20.25
CA ASN A 269 -7.74 26.41 18.88
C ASN A 269 -9.00 27.30 18.84
N PRO A 270 -8.90 28.55 19.33
CA PRO A 270 -10.05 29.46 19.41
C PRO A 270 -10.61 29.81 18.02
N SER A 271 -9.76 29.80 16.98
CA SER A 271 -10.15 30.06 15.58
C SER A 271 -10.88 28.87 14.92
N ARG A 272 -10.99 27.72 15.62
CA ARG A 272 -11.62 26.50 15.11
C ARG A 272 -11.01 26.04 13.78
N SER A 273 -9.68 26.09 13.69
CA SER A 273 -8.95 25.49 12.57
C SER A 273 -9.22 23.98 12.52
N ASN A 274 -9.28 23.44 11.31
CA ASN A 274 -9.40 22.01 11.05
C ASN A 274 -8.10 21.41 10.50
N THR A 275 -6.99 22.14 10.50
CA THR A 275 -5.74 21.71 9.86
C THR A 275 -4.62 21.58 10.88
N LEU A 276 -4.02 20.39 10.95
CA LEU A 276 -2.78 20.10 11.66
C LEU A 276 -1.61 20.15 10.67
N VAL A 277 -0.59 20.92 11.01
CA VAL A 277 0.63 21.08 10.20
C VAL A 277 1.85 20.69 11.02
N ILE A 278 2.73 19.86 10.47
CA ILE A 278 4.02 19.50 11.08
C ILE A 278 5.13 19.86 10.12
N VAL A 279 6.13 20.60 10.60
CA VAL A 279 7.23 21.11 9.76
C VAL A 279 8.57 20.56 10.26
N PRO A 280 9.07 19.45 9.69
CA PRO A 280 10.41 18.97 10.03
C PRO A 280 11.46 20.02 9.63
N PRO A 281 12.35 20.45 10.54
CA PRO A 281 13.21 21.62 10.32
C PRO A 281 14.36 21.39 9.31
N ASP A 282 14.85 20.16 9.18
CA ASP A 282 16.02 19.84 8.36
C ASP A 282 15.85 18.50 7.60
N PRO A 283 14.90 18.39 6.65
CA PRO A 283 14.66 17.14 5.92
C PRO A 283 15.87 16.74 5.06
N GLN A 284 16.32 15.48 5.18
CA GLN A 284 17.53 14.97 4.52
C GLN A 284 17.24 14.12 3.30
N SER A 285 18.04 14.31 2.24
CA SER A 285 17.99 13.47 1.05
C SER A 285 18.57 12.08 1.33
N THR A 286 17.84 11.02 1.00
CA THR A 286 18.23 9.63 1.28
C THR A 286 17.57 8.63 0.33
N ASN A 287 18.25 7.51 0.11
CA ASN A 287 17.72 6.34 -0.60
C ASN A 287 17.14 5.28 0.36
N GLU A 288 17.10 5.55 1.66
CA GLU A 288 16.44 4.68 2.62
C GLU A 288 15.03 4.36 2.16
N GLY A 289 14.66 3.08 2.18
CA GLY A 289 13.36 2.56 1.76
C GLY A 289 12.90 3.01 0.37
N ASN A 290 13.81 3.51 -0.49
CA ASN A 290 13.46 4.00 -1.81
C ASN A 290 13.21 2.85 -2.80
N ILE A 291 12.44 3.11 -3.86
CA ILE A 291 12.31 2.17 -4.97
C ILE A 291 13.51 2.44 -5.89
N LEU A 292 14.15 1.38 -6.40
CA LEU A 292 15.23 1.53 -7.37
C LEU A 292 14.76 2.40 -8.55
N GLY A 293 15.63 3.19 -9.16
CA GLY A 293 15.26 4.03 -10.30
C GLY A 293 14.47 5.31 -9.97
N HIS A 294 13.95 5.46 -8.75
CA HIS A 294 13.31 6.70 -8.30
C HIS A 294 14.30 7.71 -7.70
N SER A 295 13.97 9.00 -7.77
CA SER A 295 14.74 10.06 -7.11
C SER A 295 14.81 9.82 -5.59
N PRO A 296 15.93 10.18 -4.91
CA PRO A 296 16.05 10.06 -3.46
C PRO A 296 14.92 10.79 -2.73
N ARG A 297 14.43 10.22 -1.64
CA ARG A 297 13.39 10.84 -0.80
C ARG A 297 14.03 11.92 0.08
N LYS A 298 13.28 12.95 0.49
CA LYS A 298 13.77 14.00 1.39
C LYS A 298 13.05 13.91 2.75
N LEU A 299 13.58 13.12 3.68
CA LEU A 299 12.88 12.66 4.88
C LEU A 299 13.16 13.53 6.12
N GLY A 300 12.15 13.81 6.94
CA GLY A 300 12.28 14.63 8.17
C GLY A 300 11.92 13.89 9.47
N ILE A 301 10.67 13.45 9.58
CA ILE A 301 10.13 12.61 10.66
C ILE A 301 9.41 11.38 10.11
N GLY A 302 9.40 10.30 10.88
CA GLY A 302 8.66 9.08 10.64
C GLY A 302 7.49 8.96 11.60
N MET A 303 6.27 8.95 11.07
CA MET A 303 5.03 8.91 11.84
C MET A 303 4.48 7.48 11.86
N VAL A 304 4.08 7.02 13.04
CA VAL A 304 3.41 5.74 13.27
C VAL A 304 1.91 5.95 13.44
N GLU A 305 1.55 6.86 14.35
CA GLU A 305 0.17 7.17 14.70
C GLU A 305 0.03 8.64 15.13
N ILE A 306 -1.08 9.28 14.74
CA ILE A 306 -1.51 10.57 15.29
C ILE A 306 -2.97 10.46 15.73
N LYS A 307 -3.25 10.83 16.98
CA LYS A 307 -4.60 10.84 17.55
C LYS A 307 -4.95 12.23 18.11
N ILE A 308 -6.18 12.66 17.81
CA ILE A 308 -6.78 13.85 18.40
C ILE A 308 -7.62 13.41 19.60
N VAL A 309 -7.36 13.96 20.78
CA VAL A 309 -8.10 13.67 22.01
C VAL A 309 -8.73 14.95 22.50
N ASN A 310 -10.07 15.02 22.48
CA ASN A 310 -10.78 16.16 23.03
C ASN A 310 -10.49 16.29 24.53
N ARG A 311 -10.16 17.50 24.97
CA ARG A 311 -10.09 17.83 26.39
C ARG A 311 -11.38 18.52 26.75
N GLU A 312 -12.40 17.73 27.07
CA GLU A 312 -13.62 18.28 27.65
C GLU A 312 -13.24 19.12 28.89
N SER A 313 -13.83 20.31 28.95
CA SER A 313 -13.74 21.20 30.11
C SER A 313 -14.83 20.86 31.09
#